data_AF-A0A2N9H362-F1
#
_entry.id   AF-A0A2N9H362-F1
#
_cell.length_a   1.000
_cell.length_b   1.000
_cell.length_c   1.000
_cell.angle_alpha   90.00
_cell.angle_beta   90.00
_cell.angle_gamma   90.00
#
_symmetry.space_group_name_H-M   'P 1'
#
loop_
_entity.id
_entity.type
_entity.pdbx_description
1 polymer ?
#
loop_
_entity_poly.entity_id
_entity_poly.type
_entity_poly.pdbx_seq_one_letter_code
_entity_poly.pdbx_strand_id
1 'polypeptide(L)'
;MVREIIAVLDIDVLFYPCPKNGPNFRPKVVQMGGKQQFPYMVDPNTGVAMYESDDIIKYLVGKYGDGSVPFMLSLGLLTTLTAGLAMIGRWAKGSSYTPSKLPPKPLEIWAYEGSPFCKLVREVLVELELPHLVRSCARGSSKRQILYEKAGHFQVPYLEDPNTGVQMFESADIVEYIRATYALQ
;
A
#
# COMPACT_ATOMS: atom_id res chain seq x y z
N MET A 1 6.55 -8.35 -0.96
CA MET A 1 6.18 -9.51 -0.12
C MET A 1 4.85 -9.30 0.62
N VAL A 2 4.74 -8.50 1.70
CA VAL A 2 3.45 -8.36 2.43
C VAL A 2 2.33 -7.77 1.56
N ARG A 3 2.61 -6.77 0.71
CA ARG A 3 1.61 -6.20 -0.22
C ARG A 3 1.12 -7.21 -1.26
N GLU A 4 2.00 -8.12 -1.69
CA GLU A 4 1.64 -9.17 -2.64
C GLU A 4 0.69 -10.18 -2.00
N ILE A 5 0.93 -10.60 -0.76
CA ILE A 5 0.01 -11.54 -0.11
C ILE A 5 -1.36 -10.91 0.15
N ILE A 6 -1.40 -9.62 0.49
CA ILE A 6 -2.67 -8.87 0.63
C ILE A 6 -3.45 -8.90 -0.68
N ALA A 7 -2.76 -8.74 -1.81
CA ALA A 7 -3.39 -8.81 -3.12
C ALA A 7 -3.90 -10.21 -3.47
N VAL A 8 -3.15 -11.27 -3.10
CA VAL A 8 -3.54 -12.67 -3.29
C VAL A 8 -4.77 -13.03 -2.46
N LEU A 9 -4.83 -12.57 -1.20
CA LEU A 9 -5.95 -12.84 -0.30
C LEU A 9 -7.15 -11.91 -0.54
N ASP A 10 -7.04 -10.96 -1.47
CA ASP A 10 -8.08 -9.98 -1.81
C ASP A 10 -8.61 -9.19 -0.59
N ILE A 11 -7.69 -8.85 0.33
CA ILE A 11 -7.99 -8.11 1.58
C ILE A 11 -7.78 -6.61 1.37
N ASP A 12 -8.67 -5.81 1.94
CA ASP A 12 -8.51 -4.35 1.97
C ASP A 12 -7.63 -3.92 3.15
N VAL A 13 -6.63 -3.08 2.89
CA VAL A 13 -5.64 -2.70 3.90
C VAL A 13 -5.44 -1.20 3.94
N LEU A 14 -5.53 -0.64 5.14
CA LEU A 14 -5.15 0.74 5.44
C LEU A 14 -3.64 0.82 5.66
N PHE A 15 -2.94 1.42 4.70
CA PHE A 15 -1.51 1.63 4.78
C PHE A 15 -1.18 2.96 5.45
N TYR A 16 -0.19 2.90 6.34
CA TYR A 16 0.50 4.05 6.92
C TYR A 16 1.93 4.06 6.39
N PRO A 17 2.22 4.80 5.31
CA PRO A 17 3.56 4.80 4.72
C PRO A 17 4.61 5.31 5.71
N CYS A 18 5.80 4.71 5.68
CA CYS A 18 6.89 5.07 6.58
C CYS A 18 8.17 5.33 5.78
N PRO A 19 8.17 6.31 4.84
CA PRO A 19 9.37 6.63 4.05
C PRO A 19 10.54 7.01 4.96
N LYS A 20 11.77 6.96 4.43
CA LYS A 20 12.94 7.47 5.16
C LYS A 20 12.71 8.94 5.51
N ASN A 21 13.05 9.33 6.75
CA ASN A 21 12.85 10.68 7.29
C ASN A 21 11.39 11.13 7.42
N GLY A 22 10.41 10.23 7.30
CA GLY A 22 9.00 10.53 7.55
C GLY A 22 8.74 10.89 9.02
N PRO A 23 8.13 12.06 9.33
CA PRO A 23 7.94 12.50 10.71
C PRO A 23 6.74 11.87 11.42
N ASN A 24 5.75 11.32 10.71
CA ASN A 24 4.45 11.02 11.30
C ASN A 24 4.31 9.58 11.82
N PHE A 25 4.59 8.57 10.99
CA PHE A 25 4.22 7.19 11.31
C PHE A 25 5.38 6.36 11.86
N ARG A 26 6.63 6.72 11.56
CA ARG A 26 7.79 6.02 12.13
C ARG A 26 7.83 6.09 13.65
N PRO A 27 7.60 7.24 14.31
CA PRO A 27 7.54 7.31 15.77
C PRO A 27 6.36 6.52 16.35
N LYS A 28 5.21 6.46 15.65
CA LYS A 28 4.04 5.69 16.10
C LYS A 28 4.34 4.19 16.19
N VAL A 29 5.13 3.64 15.25
CA VAL A 29 5.52 2.23 15.31
C VAL A 29 6.37 1.93 16.56
N VAL A 30 7.22 2.87 17.00
CA VAL A 30 7.95 2.72 18.26
C VAL A 30 7.00 2.74 19.45
N GLN A 31 6.01 3.63 19.45
CA GLN A 31 5.01 3.69 20.53
C GLN A 31 4.17 2.40 20.61
N MET A 32 3.84 1.80 19.48
CA MET A 32 2.94 0.63 19.41
C MET A 32 3.67 -0.70 19.61
N GLY A 33 4.84 -0.89 19.01
CA GLY A 33 5.56 -2.16 19.06
C GLY A 33 6.97 -2.10 19.68
N GLY A 34 7.36 -0.95 20.22
CA GLY A 34 8.59 -0.79 21.00
C GLY A 34 9.89 -0.62 20.19
N LYS A 35 9.85 -0.82 18.86
CA LYS A 35 11.03 -0.65 17.99
C LYS A 35 10.68 -0.12 16.61
N GLN A 36 11.61 0.61 16.00
CA GLN A 36 11.45 1.17 14.66
C GLN A 36 11.78 0.14 13.58
N GLN A 37 10.90 -0.85 13.43
CA GLN A 37 11.03 -1.93 12.44
C GLN A 37 9.79 -1.97 11.53
N PHE A 38 10.00 -2.24 10.24
CA PHE A 38 8.92 -2.27 9.24
C PHE A 38 9.06 -3.50 8.33
N PRO A 39 7.94 -4.10 7.87
CA PRO A 39 6.56 -3.72 8.16
C PRO A 39 6.15 -4.05 9.60
N TYR A 40 5.17 -3.30 10.10
CA TYR A 40 4.45 -3.56 11.36
C TYR A 40 2.96 -3.65 11.01
N MET A 41 2.32 -4.77 11.35
CA MET A 41 0.92 -5.04 11.05
C MET A 41 0.10 -4.99 12.33
N VAL A 42 -1.10 -4.43 12.23
CA VAL A 42 -2.13 -4.51 13.27
C VAL A 42 -3.40 -5.05 12.60
N ASP A 43 -3.94 -6.15 13.14
CA ASP A 43 -5.22 -6.69 12.74
C ASP A 43 -6.30 -6.31 13.78
N PRO A 44 -7.21 -5.38 13.45
CA PRO A 44 -8.27 -4.97 14.37
C PRO A 44 -9.30 -6.07 14.64
N ASN A 45 -9.45 -7.07 13.76
CA ASN A 45 -10.44 -8.15 13.95
C ASN A 45 -10.05 -9.12 15.07
N THR A 46 -8.75 -9.23 15.34
CA THR A 46 -8.20 -10.17 16.33
C THR A 46 -7.42 -9.49 17.45
N GLY A 47 -7.08 -8.21 17.29
CA GLY A 47 -6.20 -7.47 18.19
C GLY A 47 -4.72 -7.84 18.05
N VAL A 48 -4.36 -8.69 17.06
CA VAL A 48 -2.98 -9.11 16.84
C VAL A 48 -2.17 -7.95 16.26
N ALA A 49 -0.98 -7.73 16.82
CA ALA A 49 0.02 -6.84 16.25
C ALA A 49 1.38 -7.53 16.21
N MET A 50 2.09 -7.42 15.08
CA MET A 50 3.36 -8.13 14.87
C MET A 50 4.29 -7.44 13.89
N TYR A 51 5.57 -7.79 14.02
CA TYR A 51 6.65 -7.47 13.09
C TYR A 51 6.94 -8.66 12.18
N GLU A 52 8.01 -8.53 11.38
CA GLU A 52 8.55 -9.53 10.46
C GLU A 52 7.60 -9.86 9.30
N SER A 53 8.06 -9.57 8.07
CA SER A 53 7.24 -9.79 6.88
C SER A 53 6.79 -11.24 6.73
N ASP A 54 7.65 -12.19 7.07
CA ASP A 54 7.39 -13.62 6.90
C ASP A 54 6.33 -14.12 7.89
N ASP A 55 6.37 -13.63 9.13
CA ASP A 55 5.38 -13.98 10.16
C ASP A 55 4.04 -13.31 9.87
N ILE A 56 4.05 -12.06 9.40
CA ILE A 56 2.86 -11.39 8.88
C ILE A 56 2.22 -12.18 7.74
N ILE A 57 3.02 -12.65 6.77
CA ILE A 57 2.51 -13.45 5.64
C ILE A 57 1.88 -14.75 6.13
N LYS A 58 2.58 -15.51 6.98
CA LYS A 58 2.06 -16.76 7.56
C LYS A 58 0.77 -16.54 8.32
N TYR A 59 0.71 -15.48 9.12
CA TYR A 59 -0.47 -15.10 9.87
C TYR A 59 -1.65 -14.80 8.94
N LEU A 60 -1.46 -13.92 7.94
CA LEU A 60 -2.51 -13.52 7.01
C LEU A 60 -3.06 -14.73 6.22
N VAL A 61 -2.16 -15.58 5.73
CA VAL A 61 -2.54 -16.80 5.00
C VAL A 61 -3.27 -17.80 5.89
N GLY A 62 -2.82 -18.01 7.13
CA GLY A 62 -3.47 -18.93 8.06
C GLY A 62 -4.82 -18.41 8.57
N LYS A 63 -4.99 -17.09 8.68
CA LYS A 63 -6.20 -16.47 9.24
C LYS A 63 -7.26 -16.14 8.19
N TYR A 64 -6.83 -15.67 7.03
CA TYR A 64 -7.69 -15.12 5.96
C TYR A 64 -7.56 -15.86 4.63
N GLY A 65 -6.68 -16.86 4.53
CA GLY A 65 -6.50 -17.70 3.36
C GLY A 65 -6.79 -19.17 3.64
N ASP A 66 -6.23 -20.04 2.80
CA ASP A 66 -6.34 -21.50 2.90
C ASP A 66 -5.18 -22.14 3.68
N GLY A 67 -4.30 -21.34 4.29
CA GLY A 67 -3.11 -21.82 4.98
C GLY A 67 -1.90 -22.05 4.06
N SER A 68 -2.03 -21.93 2.74
CA SER A 68 -0.93 -22.14 1.79
C SER A 68 -0.25 -20.82 1.40
N VAL A 69 1.05 -20.71 1.65
CA VAL A 69 1.84 -19.54 1.20
C VAL A 69 2.24 -19.81 -0.25
N PRO A 70 1.95 -18.90 -1.21
CA PRO A 70 2.40 -19.06 -2.59
C PRO A 70 3.92 -19.27 -2.66
N PHE A 71 4.37 -20.25 -3.44
CA PHE A 71 5.79 -20.64 -3.51
C PHE A 71 6.74 -19.45 -3.78
N MET A 72 6.35 -18.51 -4.63
CA MET A 72 7.13 -17.30 -4.92
C MET A 72 7.35 -16.40 -3.69
N LEU A 73 6.42 -16.42 -2.73
CA LEU A 73 6.51 -15.68 -1.47
C LEU A 73 7.20 -16.48 -0.36
N SER A 74 7.33 -17.80 -0.52
CA SER A 74 8.04 -18.71 0.40
C SER A 74 9.57 -18.63 0.27
N LEU A 75 10.11 -17.91 -0.73
CA LEU A 75 11.56 -17.85 -1.00
C LEU A 75 12.32 -16.86 -0.08
N GLY A 76 11.64 -16.19 0.85
CA GLY A 76 12.24 -15.39 1.94
C GLY A 76 13.30 -14.38 1.45
N LEU A 77 14.52 -14.50 1.99
CA LEU A 77 15.66 -13.61 1.73
C LEU A 77 16.03 -13.46 0.23
N LEU A 78 15.81 -14.48 -0.60
CA LEU A 78 16.09 -14.39 -2.04
C LEU A 78 15.18 -13.37 -2.73
N THR A 79 13.90 -13.35 -2.35
CA THR A 79 12.95 -12.35 -2.84
C THR A 79 13.30 -10.95 -2.35
N THR A 80 13.76 -10.81 -1.10
CA THR A 80 14.22 -9.53 -0.55
C THR A 80 15.43 -8.97 -1.32
N LEU A 81 16.43 -9.81 -1.62
CA LEU A 81 17.63 -9.39 -2.35
C LEU A 81 17.31 -9.01 -3.80
N THR A 82 16.51 -9.82 -4.49
CA THR A 82 16.12 -9.55 -5.89
C THR A 82 15.23 -8.31 -6.02
N ALA A 83 14.30 -8.09 -5.08
CA ALA A 83 13.51 -6.86 -5.02
C ALA A 83 14.39 -5.62 -4.78
N GLY A 84 15.43 -5.74 -3.96
CA GLY A 84 16.43 -4.68 -3.74
C GLY A 84 17.19 -4.30 -5.02
N LEU A 85 17.61 -5.30 -5.81
CA LEU A 85 18.32 -5.07 -7.08
C LEU A 85 17.41 -4.40 -8.13
N ALA A 86 16.13 -4.75 -8.19
CA ALA A 86 15.17 -4.12 -9.10
C ALA A 86 14.96 -2.61 -8.85
N MET A 87 15.33 -2.10 -7.67
CA MET A 87 15.21 -0.68 -7.31
C MET A 87 16.41 0.17 -7.75
N ILE A 88 17.55 -0.43 -8.10
CA ILE A 88 18.79 0.30 -8.43
C ILE A 88 18.59 1.23 -9.65
N GLY A 89 17.83 0.79 -10.66
CA GLY A 89 17.57 1.59 -11.87
C GLY A 89 16.52 2.71 -11.71
N ARG A 90 15.92 2.90 -10.52
CA ARG A 90 14.80 3.83 -10.30
C ARG A 90 15.11 4.98 -9.32
N TRP A 91 16.39 5.26 -9.07
CA TRP A 91 16.81 6.42 -8.28
C TRP A 91 16.12 6.54 -6.91
N ALA A 92 15.83 5.41 -6.26
CA ALA A 92 15.17 5.36 -4.95
C ALA A 92 13.84 6.14 -4.86
N LYS A 93 13.12 6.36 -5.97
CA LYS A 93 11.76 6.91 -5.95
C LYS A 93 10.85 6.06 -5.06
N GLY A 94 9.98 6.72 -4.29
CA GLY A 94 9.13 6.04 -3.31
C GLY A 94 9.83 5.68 -1.99
N SER A 95 11.06 6.16 -1.72
CA SER A 95 11.83 5.73 -0.54
C SER A 95 12.06 6.79 0.54
N SER A 96 12.02 8.08 0.18
CA SER A 96 12.32 9.19 1.09
C SER A 96 11.15 10.16 1.18
N TYR A 97 10.98 10.74 2.36
CA TYR A 97 9.92 11.67 2.66
C TYR A 97 10.07 12.96 1.87
N THR A 98 8.94 13.49 1.40
CA THR A 98 8.77 14.83 0.86
C THR A 98 7.75 15.57 1.73
N PRO A 99 8.04 16.81 2.17
CA PRO A 99 7.11 17.60 2.98
C PRO A 99 5.69 17.62 2.43
N SER A 100 4.72 17.37 3.30
CA SER A 100 3.32 17.20 2.91
C SER A 100 2.37 17.58 4.04
N LYS A 101 1.14 17.95 3.67
CA LYS A 101 0.04 18.13 4.61
C LYS A 101 -0.68 16.78 4.79
N LEU A 102 -0.84 16.34 6.03
CA LEU A 102 -1.50 15.08 6.32
C LEU A 102 -3.02 15.22 6.13
N PRO A 103 -3.67 14.34 5.34
CA PRO A 103 -5.11 14.40 5.15
C PRO A 103 -5.86 13.97 6.44
N PRO A 104 -7.00 14.61 6.78
CA PRO A 104 -7.82 14.20 7.92
C PRO A 104 -8.36 12.76 7.81
N LYS A 105 -8.75 12.33 6.59
CA LYS A 105 -9.19 10.98 6.29
C LYS A 105 -8.23 10.32 5.29
N PRO A 106 -7.96 9.01 5.42
CA PRO A 106 -7.12 8.31 4.45
C PRO A 106 -7.75 8.33 3.05
N LEU A 107 -6.91 8.43 2.03
CA LEU A 107 -7.33 8.32 0.63
C LEU A 107 -7.73 6.88 0.30
N GLU A 108 -8.71 6.66 -0.57
CA GLU A 108 -9.03 5.32 -1.05
C GLU A 108 -8.45 5.09 -2.45
N ILE A 109 -7.76 3.97 -2.63
CA ILE A 109 -7.07 3.63 -3.87
C ILE A 109 -7.49 2.23 -4.30
N TRP A 110 -8.16 2.14 -5.45
CA TRP A 110 -8.40 0.86 -6.12
C TRP A 110 -7.20 0.55 -6.98
N ALA A 111 -6.47 -0.50 -6.62
CA ALA A 111 -5.18 -0.79 -7.23
C ALA A 111 -4.92 -2.28 -7.37
N TYR A 112 -3.98 -2.60 -8.25
CA TYR A 112 -3.44 -3.94 -8.42
C TYR A 112 -1.91 -3.87 -8.28
N GLU A 113 -1.34 -4.60 -7.33
CA GLU A 113 0.08 -4.50 -6.96
C GLU A 113 1.03 -4.77 -8.14
N GLY A 114 0.63 -5.64 -9.07
CA GLY A 114 1.37 -5.98 -10.29
C GLY A 114 1.29 -4.94 -11.41
N SER A 115 0.45 -3.90 -11.28
CA SER A 115 0.31 -2.86 -12.30
C SER A 115 1.42 -1.81 -12.18
N PRO A 116 2.18 -1.50 -13.26
CA PRO A 116 3.18 -0.44 -13.25
C PRO A 116 2.57 0.94 -12.99
N PHE A 117 1.32 1.17 -13.42
CA PHE A 117 0.60 2.44 -13.20
C PHE A 117 0.21 2.63 -11.73
N CYS A 118 -0.25 1.56 -11.06
CA CYS A 118 -0.51 1.60 -9.63
C CYS A 118 0.76 1.84 -8.81
N LYS A 119 1.90 1.31 -9.28
CA LYS A 119 3.21 1.55 -8.64
C LYS A 119 3.57 3.04 -8.63
N LEU A 120 3.29 3.80 -9.70
CA LEU A 120 3.57 5.24 -9.76
C LEU A 120 2.80 6.02 -8.68
N VAL A 121 1.49 5.78 -8.58
CA VAL A 121 0.63 6.43 -7.56
C VAL A 121 1.11 6.05 -6.16
N ARG A 122 1.45 4.77 -5.94
CA ARG A 122 1.98 4.29 -4.66
C ARG A 122 3.28 4.97 -4.26
N GLU A 123 4.22 5.14 -5.19
CA GLU A 123 5.49 5.83 -4.92
C GLU A 123 5.22 7.25 -4.37
N VAL A 124 4.27 7.99 -4.96
CA VAL A 124 3.89 9.33 -4.50
C VAL A 124 3.19 9.33 -3.14
N LEU A 125 2.25 8.41 -2.93
CA LEU A 125 1.59 8.23 -1.62
C LEU A 125 2.61 7.92 -0.51
N VAL A 126 3.65 7.14 -0.83
CA VAL A 126 4.71 6.82 0.12
C VAL A 126 5.63 8.01 0.37
N GLU A 127 6.08 8.70 -0.68
CA GLU A 127 6.93 9.90 -0.57
C GLU A 127 6.28 10.99 0.29
N LEU A 128 4.99 11.23 0.08
CA LEU A 128 4.23 12.25 0.82
C LEU A 128 3.68 11.74 2.16
N GLU A 129 4.03 10.51 2.57
CA GLU A 129 3.58 9.92 3.83
C GLU A 129 2.04 9.96 3.99
N LEU A 130 1.28 9.69 2.92
CA LEU A 130 -0.18 9.80 2.92
C LEU A 130 -0.84 8.48 3.30
N PRO A 131 -1.63 8.42 4.39
CA PRO A 131 -2.36 7.22 4.76
C PRO A 131 -3.44 6.92 3.70
N HIS A 132 -3.54 5.67 3.29
CA HIS A 132 -4.45 5.28 2.23
C HIS A 132 -4.99 3.86 2.39
N LEU A 133 -6.29 3.69 2.18
CA LEU A 133 -6.97 2.41 2.08
C LEU A 133 -6.80 1.87 0.67
N VAL A 134 -6.18 0.70 0.53
CA VAL A 134 -6.06 0.02 -0.75
C VAL A 134 -7.15 -1.02 -0.90
N ARG A 135 -7.98 -0.87 -1.95
CA ARG A 135 -8.91 -1.88 -2.43
C ARG A 135 -8.23 -2.72 -3.50
N SER A 136 -7.81 -3.94 -3.14
CA SER A 136 -7.09 -4.81 -4.08
C SER A 136 -8.00 -5.28 -5.22
N CYS A 137 -7.63 -4.97 -6.45
CA CYS A 137 -8.35 -5.36 -7.66
C CYS A 137 -7.57 -6.42 -8.45
N ALA A 138 -6.95 -7.38 -7.76
CA ALA A 138 -6.23 -8.49 -8.38
C ALA A 138 -7.11 -9.28 -9.37
N ARG A 139 -6.47 -10.03 -10.28
CA ARG A 139 -7.21 -10.85 -11.26
C ARG A 139 -8.09 -11.85 -10.51
N GLY A 140 -9.38 -11.88 -10.83
CA GLY A 140 -10.37 -12.73 -10.15
C GLY A 140 -11.07 -12.10 -8.95
N SER A 141 -10.64 -10.92 -8.48
CA SER A 141 -11.31 -10.20 -7.39
C SER A 141 -12.71 -9.72 -7.79
N SER A 142 -13.68 -9.92 -6.90
CA SER A 142 -15.05 -9.39 -7.05
C SER A 142 -15.09 -7.86 -7.04
N LYS A 143 -14.09 -7.21 -6.45
CA LYS A 143 -13.97 -5.74 -6.39
C LYS A 143 -13.84 -5.09 -7.75
N ARG A 144 -13.41 -5.84 -8.77
CA ARG A 144 -13.42 -5.36 -10.16
C ARG A 144 -14.83 -5.03 -10.66
N GLN A 145 -15.79 -5.89 -10.30
CA GLN A 145 -17.19 -5.68 -10.64
C GLN A 145 -17.77 -4.53 -9.83
N ILE A 146 -17.41 -4.41 -8.55
CA ILE A 146 -17.83 -3.28 -7.71
C ILE A 146 -17.34 -1.95 -8.31
N LEU A 147 -16.08 -1.88 -8.75
CA LEU A 147 -15.54 -0.69 -9.40
C LEU A 147 -16.23 -0.42 -10.75
N TYR A 148 -16.51 -1.46 -11.52
CA TYR A 148 -17.25 -1.34 -12.78
C TYR A 148 -18.66 -0.75 -12.57
N GLU A 149 -19.41 -1.27 -11.59
CA GLU A 149 -20.74 -0.78 -11.24
C GLU A 149 -20.70 0.66 -10.73
N LYS A 150 -19.65 1.02 -10.00
CA LYS A 150 -19.46 2.36 -9.46
C LYS A 150 -19.09 3.39 -10.52
N ALA A 151 -18.19 3.05 -11.45
CA ALA A 151 -17.56 4.01 -12.35
C ALA A 151 -17.90 3.79 -13.85
N GLY A 152 -18.77 2.84 -14.15
CA GLY A 152 -19.22 2.49 -15.51
C GLY A 152 -18.19 1.71 -16.34
N HIS A 153 -16.96 1.57 -15.86
CA HIS A 153 -15.92 0.75 -16.47
C HIS A 153 -14.88 0.34 -15.41
N PHE A 154 -14.05 -0.64 -15.74
CA PHE A 154 -12.97 -1.08 -14.88
C PHE A 154 -11.62 -0.61 -15.41
N GLN A 155 -10.96 0.25 -14.64
CA GLN A 155 -9.58 0.66 -14.86
C GLN A 155 -8.88 0.89 -13.51
N VAL A 156 -7.59 0.58 -13.43
CA VAL A 156 -6.77 0.83 -12.24
C VAL A 156 -5.45 1.50 -12.63
N PRO A 157 -4.91 2.43 -11.81
CA PRO A 157 -5.43 2.88 -10.52
C PRO A 157 -6.68 3.76 -10.65
N TYR A 158 -7.52 3.73 -9.62
CA TYR A 158 -8.62 4.68 -9.42
C TYR A 158 -8.52 5.25 -7.99
N LEU A 159 -8.54 6.58 -7.89
CA LEU A 159 -8.42 7.33 -6.64
C LEU A 159 -9.80 7.82 -6.22
N GLU A 160 -10.08 7.74 -4.94
CA GLU A 160 -11.14 8.50 -4.27
C GLU A 160 -10.55 9.27 -3.09
N ASP A 161 -10.72 10.58 -3.11
CA ASP A 161 -10.30 11.46 -2.03
C ASP A 161 -11.53 11.92 -1.22
N PRO A 162 -11.79 11.32 -0.04
CA PRO A 162 -12.92 11.70 0.79
C PRO A 162 -12.78 13.09 1.43
N ASN A 163 -11.61 13.73 1.34
CA ASN A 163 -11.35 15.05 1.90
C ASN A 163 -11.77 16.16 0.93
N THR A 164 -11.75 15.90 -0.37
CA THR A 164 -12.10 16.88 -1.43
C THR A 164 -13.31 16.46 -2.25
N GLY A 165 -13.70 15.18 -2.20
CA GLY A 165 -14.75 14.59 -3.04
C GLY A 165 -14.27 14.17 -4.43
N VAL A 166 -12.98 14.35 -4.73
CA VAL A 166 -12.40 14.01 -6.04
C VAL A 166 -12.38 12.50 -6.24
N GLN A 167 -12.78 12.07 -7.43
CA GLN A 167 -12.72 10.69 -7.89
C GLN A 167 -12.17 10.68 -9.31
N MET A 168 -11.11 9.92 -9.58
CA MET A 168 -10.44 9.98 -10.89
C MET A 168 -9.65 8.72 -11.23
N PHE A 169 -9.54 8.50 -12.54
CA PHE A 169 -8.66 7.52 -13.17
C PHE A 169 -7.34 8.19 -13.61
N GLU A 170 -6.57 7.47 -14.42
CA GLU A 170 -5.30 7.89 -15.01
C GLU A 170 -4.19 8.15 -13.99
N SER A 171 -3.18 7.27 -13.98
CA SER A 171 -2.11 7.33 -12.98
C SER A 171 -1.29 8.63 -13.01
N ALA A 172 -1.17 9.27 -14.18
CA ALA A 172 -0.45 10.53 -14.30
C ALA A 172 -1.24 11.67 -13.63
N ASP A 173 -2.53 11.78 -13.93
CA ASP A 173 -3.44 12.78 -13.37
C ASP A 173 -3.59 12.60 -11.87
N ILE A 174 -3.71 11.35 -11.39
CA ILE A 174 -3.73 11.04 -9.95
C ILE A 174 -2.44 11.51 -9.27
N VAL A 175 -1.28 11.26 -9.87
CA VAL A 175 0.01 11.71 -9.32
C VAL A 175 0.09 13.23 -9.25
N GLU A 176 -0.31 13.91 -10.32
CA GLU A 176 -0.34 15.37 -10.39
C GLU A 176 -1.28 15.95 -9.33
N TYR A 177 -2.50 15.43 -9.25
CA TYR A 177 -3.50 15.81 -8.26
C TYR A 177 -2.97 15.64 -6.82
N ILE A 178 -2.41 14.48 -6.49
CA ILE A 178 -1.91 14.20 -5.13
C ILE A 178 -0.80 15.18 -4.76
N ARG A 179 0.13 15.46 -5.69
CA ARG A 179 1.22 16.42 -5.44
C ARG A 179 0.69 17.84 -5.28
N ALA A 180 -0.15 18.30 -6.19
CA ALA A 180 -0.73 19.65 -6.14
C ALA A 180 -1.59 19.85 -4.88
N THR A 181 -2.28 18.80 -4.45
CA THR A 181 -3.15 18.87 -3.28
C THR A 181 -2.36 18.77 -1.99
N TYR A 182 -1.45 17.80 -1.84
CA TYR A 182 -0.90 17.45 -0.53
C TYR A 182 0.57 17.77 -0.31
N ALA A 183 1.37 18.01 -1.36
CA ALA A 183 2.76 18.38 -1.16
C ALA A 183 2.88 19.82 -0.62
N LEU A 184 3.84 20.03 0.28
CA LEU A 184 4.26 21.37 0.68
C LEU A 184 5.45 21.76 -0.20
N GLN A 185 5.37 22.95 -0.81
CA GLN A 185 6.47 23.53 -1.59
C GLN A 185 7.58 24.05 -0.69
#